data_AF-A0A961LUH2-F1
#
_entry.id   AF-A0A961LUH2-F1
#
_cell.length_a   1.000
_cell.length_b   1.000
_cell.length_c   1.000
_cell.angle_alpha   90.00
_cell.angle_beta   90.00
_cell.angle_gamma   90.00
#
_symmetry.space_group_name_H-M   'P 1'
#
loop_
_entity.id
_entity.type
_entity.pdbx_description
1 polymer ?
#
loop_
_entity_poly.entity_id
_entity_poly.type
_entity_poly.pdbx_seq_one_letter_code
_entity_poly.pdbx_strand_id
1 'polypeptide(L)'
;MTSTLIRNADVVVTMDGARRELAGASVLVEGGIIAAVGQGLIAPGAEVIDAAGCVVTPGLVNTHHHLYQSLTRAVPGGQDALLFGWLKTLYPIWSRFTPEDFHLSTQLGLAELALSGCTLSSDHLYLYPNGARLDDTIHAAREIGLRFHATRGSMSIGESLGGLPPDSVVEEEAAILEDCIRVVDAFHDPEPGAMIRVGLAPCSPFSVSRDLMRDAALLARDKGVMLHTHLA
;
A
#
# COMPACT_ATOMS: atom_id res chain seq x y z
N MET A 1 22.15 -6.33 18.32
CA MET A 1 21.26 -6.32 17.14
C MET A 1 20.60 -7.68 17.07
N THR A 2 19.31 -7.75 16.73
CA THR A 2 18.65 -9.04 16.52
C THR A 2 19.17 -9.68 15.23
N SER A 3 19.45 -10.97 15.29
CA SER A 3 19.89 -11.78 14.16
C SER A 3 18.96 -12.97 14.05
N THR A 4 18.52 -13.28 12.83
CA THR A 4 17.62 -14.40 12.54
C THR A 4 18.22 -15.23 11.41
N LEU A 5 18.33 -16.54 11.64
CA LEU A 5 18.78 -17.51 10.64
C LEU A 5 17.59 -18.38 10.24
N ILE A 6 17.08 -18.17 9.02
CA ILE A 6 16.14 -19.07 8.37
C ILE A 6 16.97 -20.17 7.72
N ARG A 7 16.95 -21.39 8.26
CA ARG A 7 17.83 -22.49 7.82
C ARG A 7 17.08 -23.62 7.13
N ASN A 8 17.83 -24.40 6.35
CA ASN A 8 17.39 -25.66 5.76
C ASN A 8 16.16 -25.54 4.85
N ALA A 9 15.96 -24.40 4.19
CA ALA A 9 14.91 -24.30 3.18
C ALA A 9 15.18 -25.29 2.05
N ASP A 10 14.16 -25.99 1.57
CA ASP A 10 14.30 -26.92 0.44
C ASP A 10 14.83 -26.17 -0.78
N VAL A 11 14.30 -24.95 -1.01
CA VAL A 11 14.78 -24.00 -2.01
C VAL A 11 14.71 -22.58 -1.48
N VAL A 12 15.77 -21.79 -1.70
CA VAL A 12 15.74 -20.32 -1.60
C VAL A 12 15.73 -19.74 -3.02
N VAL A 13 14.64 -19.08 -3.39
CA VAL A 13 14.51 -18.33 -4.65
C VAL A 13 15.05 -16.93 -4.44
N THR A 14 16.12 -16.55 -5.14
CA THR A 14 16.81 -15.27 -4.86
C THR A 14 16.24 -14.08 -5.62
N MET A 15 15.68 -14.32 -6.83
CA MET A 15 15.35 -13.27 -7.80
C MET A 15 16.51 -12.31 -8.14
N ASP A 16 17.76 -12.73 -7.93
CA ASP A 16 18.93 -11.94 -8.34
C ASP A 16 19.11 -11.92 -9.87
N GLY A 17 20.09 -11.15 -10.36
CA GLY A 17 20.33 -11.00 -11.81
C GLY A 17 20.67 -12.32 -12.53
N ALA A 18 21.13 -13.33 -11.81
CA ALA A 18 21.41 -14.67 -12.35
C ALA A 18 20.24 -15.65 -12.14
N ARG A 19 19.14 -15.20 -11.51
CA ARG A 19 17.95 -16.01 -11.19
C ARG A 19 18.30 -17.29 -10.44
N ARG A 20 19.23 -17.21 -9.48
CA ARG A 20 19.66 -18.38 -8.71
C ARG A 20 18.52 -18.93 -7.85
N GLU A 21 18.43 -20.25 -7.82
CA GLU A 21 17.62 -21.05 -6.91
C GLU A 21 18.56 -21.98 -6.15
N LEU A 22 18.58 -21.87 -4.82
CA LEU A 22 19.57 -22.56 -3.99
C LEU A 22 18.88 -23.67 -3.19
N ALA A 23 19.19 -24.92 -3.51
CA ALA A 23 18.66 -26.07 -2.79
C ALA A 23 19.30 -26.22 -1.40
N GLY A 24 18.52 -26.56 -0.38
CA GLY A 24 19.03 -26.81 0.98
C GLY A 24 19.75 -25.61 1.61
N ALA A 25 19.32 -24.38 1.29
CA ALA A 25 20.00 -23.15 1.65
C ALA A 25 19.34 -22.42 2.82
N SER A 26 20.02 -21.40 3.31
CA SER A 26 19.64 -20.60 4.46
C SER A 26 19.72 -19.10 4.12
N VAL A 27 18.98 -18.28 4.86
CA VAL A 27 19.02 -16.81 4.81
C VAL A 27 19.35 -16.29 6.21
N LEU A 28 20.44 -15.52 6.31
CA LEU A 28 20.81 -14.81 7.53
C LEU A 28 20.34 -13.36 7.42
N VAL A 29 19.58 -12.92 8.41
CA VAL A 29 19.09 -11.54 8.55
C VAL A 29 19.72 -10.92 9.80
N GLU A 30 20.30 -9.74 9.67
CA GLU A 30 20.89 -8.98 10.77
C GLU A 30 20.32 -7.56 10.76
N GLY A 31 19.70 -7.14 11.88
CA GLY A 31 19.13 -5.79 11.97
C GLY A 31 18.08 -5.48 10.90
N GLY A 32 17.35 -6.49 10.42
CA GLY A 32 16.34 -6.34 9.36
C GLY A 32 16.88 -6.35 7.92
N ILE A 33 18.20 -6.57 7.74
CA ILE A 33 18.84 -6.62 6.42
C ILE A 33 19.36 -8.04 6.17
N ILE A 34 19.22 -8.51 4.93
CA ILE A 34 19.79 -9.80 4.51
C ILE A 34 21.32 -9.67 4.50
N ALA A 35 22.00 -10.38 5.39
CA ALA A 35 23.45 -10.39 5.52
C ALA A 35 24.10 -11.47 4.64
N ALA A 36 23.46 -12.65 4.52
CA ALA A 36 23.97 -13.74 3.69
C ALA A 36 22.85 -14.66 3.21
N VAL A 37 23.06 -15.27 2.05
CA VAL A 37 22.20 -16.33 1.49
C VAL A 37 23.09 -17.44 0.97
N GLY A 38 22.85 -18.68 1.39
CA GLY A 38 23.66 -19.83 0.96
C GLY A 38 23.51 -21.06 1.85
N GLN A 39 24.24 -22.11 1.51
CA GLN A 39 24.28 -23.35 2.28
C GLN A 39 25.27 -23.23 3.46
N GLY A 40 25.03 -24.01 4.53
CA GLY A 40 26.00 -24.15 5.63
C GLY A 40 26.25 -22.87 6.43
N LEU A 41 25.33 -21.89 6.40
CA LEU A 41 25.44 -20.68 7.20
C LEU A 41 25.38 -21.01 8.70
N ILE A 42 26.32 -20.43 9.47
CA ILE A 42 26.40 -20.57 10.91
C ILE A 42 26.31 -19.18 11.52
N ALA A 43 25.31 -18.95 12.36
CA ALA A 43 25.10 -17.68 13.06
C ALA A 43 24.86 -17.96 14.56
N PRO A 44 25.94 -18.09 15.37
CA PRO A 44 25.80 -18.36 16.79
C PRO A 44 25.06 -17.22 17.50
N GLY A 45 24.03 -17.55 18.29
CA GLY A 45 23.23 -16.56 19.01
C GLY A 45 22.13 -15.89 18.19
N ALA A 46 21.96 -16.24 16.91
CA ALA A 46 20.79 -15.86 16.13
C ALA A 46 19.55 -16.65 16.58
N GLU A 47 18.38 -16.03 16.47
CA GLU A 47 17.11 -16.74 16.47
C GLU A 47 17.05 -17.66 15.25
N VAL A 48 16.69 -18.93 15.44
CA VAL A 48 16.68 -19.91 14.35
C VAL A 48 15.26 -20.27 13.97
N ILE A 49 14.95 -20.12 12.69
CA ILE A 49 13.71 -20.59 12.06
C ILE A 49 14.08 -21.77 11.16
N ASP A 50 13.51 -22.95 11.42
CA ASP A 50 13.70 -24.13 10.58
C ASP A 50 12.69 -24.13 9.43
N ALA A 51 13.17 -24.06 8.19
CA ALA A 51 12.37 -23.97 6.97
C ALA A 51 12.41 -25.25 6.13
N ALA A 52 12.77 -26.40 6.73
CA ALA A 52 12.71 -27.69 6.06
C ALA A 52 11.31 -27.97 5.50
N GLY A 53 11.23 -28.39 4.23
CA GLY A 53 9.96 -28.58 3.53
C GLY A 53 9.31 -27.29 3.00
N CYS A 54 9.96 -26.13 3.15
CA CYS A 54 9.47 -24.84 2.66
C CYS A 54 10.32 -24.31 1.50
N VAL A 55 9.68 -23.51 0.65
CA VAL A 55 10.34 -22.61 -0.29
C VAL A 55 10.40 -21.23 0.33
N VAL A 56 11.61 -20.67 0.42
CA VAL A 56 11.81 -19.27 0.86
C VAL A 56 11.93 -18.39 -0.38
N THR A 57 11.12 -17.35 -0.45
CA THR A 57 11.08 -16.40 -1.58
C THR A 57 11.27 -14.97 -1.06
N PRO A 58 11.60 -14.00 -1.93
CA PRO A 58 11.44 -12.60 -1.59
C PRO A 58 9.95 -12.36 -1.33
N GLY A 59 9.64 -11.59 -0.29
CA GLY A 59 8.25 -11.30 0.03
C GLY A 59 7.53 -10.63 -1.14
N LEU A 60 6.26 -10.98 -1.34
CA LEU A 60 5.47 -10.44 -2.44
C LEU A 60 5.26 -8.93 -2.25
N VAL A 61 5.20 -8.22 -3.37
CA VAL A 61 5.00 -6.77 -3.42
C VAL A 61 3.69 -6.49 -4.12
N ASN A 62 2.68 -6.07 -3.35
CA ASN A 62 1.43 -5.58 -3.91
C ASN A 62 1.56 -4.10 -4.28
N THR A 63 1.46 -3.79 -5.57
CA THR A 63 1.71 -2.45 -6.12
C THR A 63 0.45 -1.63 -6.33
N HIS A 64 -0.72 -2.16 -5.95
CA HIS A 64 -1.97 -1.43 -5.98
C HIS A 64 -3.01 -2.04 -5.03
N HIS A 65 -3.72 -1.22 -4.26
CA HIS A 65 -4.84 -1.67 -3.44
C HIS A 65 -5.82 -0.52 -3.17
N HIS A 66 -7.03 -0.88 -2.74
CA HIS A 66 -7.98 0.00 -2.09
C HIS A 66 -8.47 -0.66 -0.79
N LEU A 67 -7.69 -0.58 0.29
CA LEU A 67 -7.89 -1.39 1.50
C LEU A 67 -9.26 -1.17 2.16
N TYR A 68 -9.79 0.05 2.11
CA TYR A 68 -11.12 0.37 2.63
C TYR A 68 -12.23 -0.44 1.97
N GLN A 69 -12.05 -0.87 0.71
CA GLN A 69 -13.04 -1.66 -0.01
C GLN A 69 -13.17 -3.09 0.53
N SER A 70 -12.24 -3.55 1.38
CA SER A 70 -12.32 -4.84 2.06
C SER A 70 -13.56 -4.97 2.94
N LEU A 71 -14.15 -3.87 3.43
CA LEU A 71 -15.41 -3.86 4.19
C LEU A 71 -16.66 -4.01 3.30
N THR A 72 -16.52 -3.92 1.98
CA THR A 72 -17.63 -3.95 1.01
C THR A 72 -17.49 -5.10 0.01
N ARG A 73 -16.98 -6.25 0.45
CA ARG A 73 -16.89 -7.46 -0.37
C ARG A 73 -18.29 -8.01 -0.65
N ALA A 74 -18.54 -8.40 -1.91
CA ALA A 74 -19.78 -9.07 -2.36
C ALA A 74 -21.10 -8.29 -2.13
N VAL A 75 -21.06 -6.94 -2.14
CA VAL A 75 -22.27 -6.11 -2.02
C VAL A 75 -23.26 -6.39 -3.17
N PRO A 76 -24.54 -6.73 -2.86
CA PRO A 76 -25.57 -6.88 -3.89
C PRO A 76 -25.73 -5.63 -4.75
N GLY A 77 -25.91 -5.80 -6.06
CA GLY A 77 -25.95 -4.69 -7.03
C GLY A 77 -24.58 -4.18 -7.48
N GLY A 78 -23.49 -4.58 -6.81
CA GLY A 78 -22.12 -4.38 -7.28
C GLY A 78 -21.55 -5.59 -8.03
N GLN A 79 -22.00 -6.81 -7.71
CA GLN A 79 -21.37 -8.07 -8.18
C GLN A 79 -21.32 -8.20 -9.71
N ASP A 80 -22.41 -7.89 -10.40
CA ASP A 80 -22.54 -8.04 -11.86
C ASP A 80 -22.53 -6.69 -12.60
N ALA A 81 -22.22 -5.59 -11.90
CA ALA A 81 -22.23 -4.26 -12.48
C ALA A 81 -20.95 -3.98 -13.28
N LEU A 82 -21.09 -3.27 -14.40
CA LEU A 82 -19.94 -2.65 -15.07
C LEU A 82 -19.33 -1.57 -14.16
N LEU A 83 -18.08 -1.18 -14.40
CA LEU A 83 -17.29 -0.26 -13.55
C LEU A 83 -18.08 0.96 -13.04
N PHE A 84 -18.74 1.72 -13.92
CA PHE A 84 -19.48 2.91 -13.50
C PHE A 84 -20.74 2.58 -12.69
N GLY A 85 -21.40 1.46 -12.97
CA GLY A 85 -22.50 0.97 -12.16
C GLY A 85 -22.01 0.54 -10.77
N TRP A 86 -20.88 -0.18 -10.72
CA TRP A 86 -20.23 -0.60 -9.48
C TRP A 86 -19.84 0.60 -8.60
N LEU A 87 -19.22 1.63 -9.19
CA LEU A 87 -18.88 2.87 -8.49
C LEU A 87 -20.12 3.59 -7.93
N LYS A 88 -21.17 3.76 -8.75
CA LYS A 88 -22.43 4.38 -8.31
C LYS A 88 -23.13 3.61 -7.20
N THR A 89 -23.06 2.27 -7.22
CA THR A 89 -23.61 1.42 -6.16
C THR A 89 -22.85 1.61 -4.84
N LEU A 90 -21.53 1.74 -4.89
CA LEU A 90 -20.69 1.71 -3.68
C LEU A 90 -20.39 3.08 -3.08
N TYR A 91 -20.35 4.17 -3.86
CA TYR A 91 -20.12 5.51 -3.32
C TYR A 91 -21.05 5.89 -2.15
N PRO A 92 -22.37 5.62 -2.19
CA PRO A 92 -23.26 5.93 -1.07
C PRO A 92 -22.97 5.14 0.22
N ILE A 93 -22.27 4.00 0.10
CA ILE A 93 -21.82 3.21 1.24
C ILE A 93 -20.52 3.83 1.78
N TRP A 94 -19.53 4.03 0.91
CA TRP A 94 -18.23 4.56 1.30
C TRP A 94 -18.30 5.99 1.82
N SER A 95 -19.24 6.82 1.36
CA SER A 95 -19.42 8.19 1.88
C SER A 95 -19.82 8.24 3.34
N ARG A 96 -20.20 7.11 3.95
CA ARG A 96 -20.57 6.98 5.36
C ARG A 96 -19.44 6.45 6.23
N PHE A 97 -18.31 6.07 5.62
CA PHE A 97 -17.17 5.54 6.36
C PHE A 97 -16.58 6.62 7.26
N THR A 98 -16.11 6.20 8.41
CA THR A 98 -15.48 7.00 9.44
C THR A 98 -13.97 6.71 9.48
N PRO A 99 -13.15 7.53 10.16
CA PRO A 99 -11.74 7.22 10.41
C PRO A 99 -11.50 5.79 10.93
N GLU A 100 -12.39 5.29 11.79
CA GLU A 100 -12.32 3.93 12.35
C GLU A 100 -12.49 2.86 11.27
N ASP A 101 -13.38 3.06 10.29
CA ASP A 101 -13.58 2.13 9.19
C ASP A 101 -12.31 2.03 8.31
N PHE A 102 -11.65 3.15 8.02
CA PHE A 102 -10.39 3.16 7.26
C PHE A 102 -9.25 2.49 8.02
N HIS A 103 -9.15 2.73 9.33
CA HIS A 103 -8.18 2.06 10.18
C HIS A 103 -8.40 0.54 10.21
N LEU A 104 -9.62 0.10 10.55
CA LEU A 104 -9.98 -1.32 10.65
C LEU A 104 -9.83 -2.07 9.32
N SER A 105 -10.30 -1.48 8.23
CA SER A 105 -10.18 -2.08 6.89
C SER A 105 -8.72 -2.23 6.45
N THR A 106 -7.86 -1.27 6.83
CA THR A 106 -6.42 -1.34 6.60
C THR A 106 -5.80 -2.47 7.39
N GLN A 107 -6.10 -2.59 8.69
CA GLN A 107 -5.63 -3.72 9.51
C GLN A 107 -6.05 -5.06 8.91
N LEU A 108 -7.33 -5.20 8.54
CA LEU A 108 -7.88 -6.41 7.93
C LEU A 108 -7.16 -6.78 6.64
N GLY A 109 -7.09 -5.85 5.68
CA GLY A 109 -6.50 -6.12 4.37
C GLY A 109 -5.00 -6.38 4.44
N LEU A 110 -4.25 -5.65 5.27
CA LEU A 110 -2.81 -5.88 5.44
C LEU A 110 -2.53 -7.19 6.17
N ALA A 111 -3.36 -7.61 7.13
CA ALA A 111 -3.24 -8.92 7.77
C ALA A 111 -3.49 -10.06 6.77
N GLU A 112 -4.52 -9.97 5.93
CA GLU A 112 -4.76 -10.96 4.84
C GLU A 112 -3.58 -11.02 3.85
N LEU A 113 -2.98 -9.88 3.52
CA LEU A 113 -1.79 -9.80 2.67
C LEU A 113 -0.56 -10.43 3.34
N ALA A 114 -0.31 -10.15 4.62
CA ALA A 114 0.80 -10.76 5.36
C ALA A 114 0.67 -12.30 5.42
N LEU A 115 -0.54 -12.81 5.69
CA LEU A 115 -0.83 -14.25 5.75
C LEU A 115 -0.65 -14.95 4.40
N SER A 116 -0.63 -14.21 3.29
CA SER A 116 -0.44 -14.72 1.94
C SER A 116 0.97 -14.47 1.38
N GLY A 117 1.92 -14.03 2.22
CA GLY A 117 3.32 -13.85 1.83
C GLY A 117 3.65 -12.48 1.23
N CYS A 118 2.70 -11.54 1.22
CA CYS A 118 2.98 -10.14 0.92
C CYS A 118 3.78 -9.51 2.06
N THR A 119 4.75 -8.67 1.71
CA THR A 119 5.60 -7.95 2.69
C THR A 119 5.66 -6.45 2.44
N LEU A 120 5.26 -5.99 1.24
CA LEU A 120 4.99 -4.60 0.94
C LEU A 120 3.65 -4.48 0.22
N SER A 121 2.79 -3.57 0.68
CA SER A 121 1.65 -3.10 -0.12
C SER A 121 1.70 -1.60 -0.32
N SER A 122 1.36 -1.12 -1.50
CA SER A 122 0.80 0.21 -1.64
C SER A 122 -0.70 0.20 -1.38
N ASP A 123 -1.26 1.32 -0.96
CA ASP A 123 -2.70 1.54 -0.93
C ASP A 123 -3.04 2.88 -1.58
N HIS A 124 -4.15 2.90 -2.31
CA HIS A 124 -4.67 4.06 -3.00
C HIS A 124 -5.99 4.52 -2.40
N LEU A 125 -5.89 5.25 -1.28
CA LEU A 125 -7.04 5.86 -0.64
C LEU A 125 -7.38 7.19 -1.32
N TYR A 126 -8.46 7.21 -2.09
CA TYR A 126 -8.87 8.38 -2.89
C TYR A 126 -10.13 9.09 -2.38
N LEU A 127 -10.65 8.71 -1.22
CA LEU A 127 -11.83 9.30 -0.60
C LEU A 127 -11.62 9.52 0.91
N TYR A 128 -12.06 10.67 1.42
CA TYR A 128 -11.79 11.12 2.79
C TYR A 128 -13.06 11.66 3.50
N PRO A 129 -14.14 10.86 3.62
CA PRO A 129 -15.38 11.29 4.23
C PRO A 129 -15.26 11.39 5.76
N ASN A 130 -16.14 12.20 6.37
CA ASN A 130 -16.39 12.19 7.82
C ASN A 130 -15.14 12.37 8.72
N GLY A 131 -14.15 13.11 8.23
CA GLY A 131 -12.90 13.39 8.94
C GLY A 131 -11.80 12.34 8.75
N ALA A 132 -12.01 11.34 7.89
CA ALA A 132 -11.00 10.34 7.54
C ALA A 132 -9.77 10.98 6.90
N ARG A 133 -8.59 10.42 7.17
CA ARG A 133 -7.29 10.91 6.70
C ARG A 133 -6.40 9.73 6.32
N LEU A 134 -5.39 9.97 5.50
CA LEU A 134 -4.41 8.93 5.16
C LEU A 134 -3.68 8.42 6.41
N ASP A 135 -3.55 9.28 7.42
CA ASP A 135 -2.98 9.00 8.74
C ASP A 135 -3.60 7.74 9.38
N ASP A 136 -4.92 7.54 9.24
CA ASP A 136 -5.65 6.40 9.82
C ASP A 136 -5.13 5.05 9.29
N THR A 137 -4.85 5.01 7.99
CA THR A 137 -4.29 3.83 7.30
C THR A 137 -2.81 3.63 7.61
N ILE A 138 -2.04 4.72 7.75
CA ILE A 138 -0.61 4.64 8.07
C ILE A 138 -0.41 4.10 9.49
N HIS A 139 -1.23 4.54 10.45
CA HIS A 139 -1.21 4.02 11.82
C HIS A 139 -1.58 2.53 11.86
N ALA A 140 -2.65 2.12 11.17
CA ALA A 140 -3.01 0.71 11.03
C ALA A 140 -1.87 -0.14 10.42
N ALA A 141 -1.21 0.35 9.39
CA ALA A 141 -0.09 -0.35 8.77
C ALA A 141 1.10 -0.54 9.73
N ARG A 142 1.40 0.47 10.55
CA ARG A 142 2.45 0.39 11.60
C ARG A 142 2.13 -0.67 12.65
N GLU A 143 0.87 -0.81 13.02
CA GLU A 143 0.43 -1.82 14.00
C GLU A 143 0.52 -3.24 13.46
N ILE A 144 0.18 -3.45 12.19
CA ILE A 144 0.36 -4.75 11.52
C ILE A 144 1.85 -5.08 11.27
N GLY A 145 2.67 -4.06 11.03
CA GLY A 145 4.10 -4.21 10.78
C GLY A 145 4.47 -4.61 9.34
N LEU A 146 3.54 -4.44 8.38
CA LEU A 146 3.82 -4.62 6.96
C LEU A 146 4.49 -3.36 6.38
N ARG A 147 5.41 -3.50 5.40
CA ARG A 147 5.95 -2.33 4.69
C ARG A 147 4.83 -1.69 3.87
N PHE A 148 4.71 -0.37 3.92
CA PHE A 148 3.55 0.31 3.38
C PHE A 148 3.92 1.54 2.55
N HIS A 149 3.33 1.63 1.36
CA HIS A 149 3.40 2.82 0.51
C HIS A 149 2.01 3.47 0.45
N ALA A 150 1.75 4.40 1.35
CA ALA A 150 0.47 5.10 1.42
C ALA A 150 0.41 6.15 0.32
N THR A 151 -0.52 6.01 -0.63
CA THR A 151 -0.69 7.04 -1.66
C THR A 151 -1.87 7.95 -1.31
N ARG A 152 -1.62 9.27 -1.23
CA ARG A 152 -2.64 10.28 -1.00
C ARG A 152 -3.46 10.42 -2.27
N GLY A 153 -4.54 9.64 -2.35
CA GLY A 153 -5.45 9.68 -3.47
C GLY A 153 -6.28 10.96 -3.54
N SER A 154 -6.96 11.24 -4.65
CA SER A 154 -7.91 12.35 -4.70
C SER A 154 -8.94 12.23 -5.82
N MET A 155 -10.09 12.86 -5.60
CA MET A 155 -11.09 13.18 -6.62
C MET A 155 -11.51 14.64 -6.41
N SER A 156 -11.63 15.41 -7.48
CA SER A 156 -12.00 16.83 -7.42
C SER A 156 -13.19 17.20 -8.31
N ILE A 157 -13.58 16.32 -9.24
CA ILE A 157 -14.71 16.56 -10.15
C ILE A 157 -15.90 15.71 -9.68
N GLY A 158 -16.85 16.33 -8.98
CA GLY A 158 -18.10 15.71 -8.54
C GLY A 158 -19.22 15.80 -9.57
N GLU A 159 -20.38 15.20 -9.27
CA GLU A 159 -21.59 15.20 -10.13
C GLU A 159 -22.01 16.60 -10.57
N SER A 160 -21.92 17.61 -9.70
CA SER A 160 -22.25 19.01 -10.02
C SER A 160 -21.40 19.61 -11.14
N LEU A 161 -20.21 19.05 -11.38
CA LEU A 161 -19.25 19.46 -12.42
C LEU A 161 -19.15 18.42 -13.56
N GLY A 162 -20.09 17.48 -13.63
CA GLY A 162 -20.13 16.44 -14.67
C GLY A 162 -19.26 15.21 -14.37
N GLY A 163 -18.75 15.11 -13.14
CA GLY A 163 -18.03 13.93 -12.64
C GLY A 163 -18.96 12.76 -12.30
N LEU A 164 -18.34 11.61 -12.08
CA LEU A 164 -19.00 10.41 -11.57
C LEU A 164 -19.18 10.35 -10.04
N PRO A 165 -18.19 10.76 -9.20
CA PRO A 165 -18.34 10.66 -7.76
C PRO A 165 -19.34 11.69 -7.21
N PRO A 166 -20.10 11.37 -6.15
CA PRO A 166 -20.92 12.35 -5.46
C PRO A 166 -20.10 13.55 -4.97
N ASP A 167 -20.68 14.75 -4.99
CA ASP A 167 -19.99 15.96 -4.52
C ASP A 167 -19.52 15.86 -3.06
N SER A 168 -20.16 15.00 -2.25
CA SER A 168 -19.80 14.80 -0.84
C SER A 168 -18.51 14.01 -0.61
N VAL A 169 -17.92 13.42 -1.66
CA VAL A 169 -16.69 12.62 -1.56
C VAL A 169 -15.56 13.15 -2.46
N VAL A 170 -15.73 14.35 -3.01
CA VAL A 170 -14.65 15.08 -3.71
C VAL A 170 -14.13 16.21 -2.83
N GLU A 171 -12.94 16.69 -3.15
CA GLU A 171 -12.26 17.75 -2.40
C GLU A 171 -11.84 18.88 -3.34
N GLU A 172 -11.75 20.09 -2.81
CA GLU A 172 -11.17 21.23 -3.52
C GLU A 172 -9.68 20.98 -3.81
N GLU A 173 -9.23 21.31 -5.02
CA GLU A 173 -7.87 20.96 -5.49
C GLU A 173 -6.76 21.60 -4.64
N ALA A 174 -6.98 22.82 -4.14
CA ALA A 174 -6.05 23.47 -3.21
C ALA A 174 -5.91 22.69 -1.90
N ALA A 175 -7.03 22.22 -1.32
CA ALA A 175 -7.02 21.43 -0.10
C ALA A 175 -6.36 20.06 -0.32
N ILE A 176 -6.55 19.46 -1.50
CA ILE A 176 -5.85 18.22 -1.90
C ILE A 176 -4.33 18.43 -1.86
N LEU A 177 -3.83 19.48 -2.50
CA LEU A 177 -2.39 19.75 -2.57
C LEU A 177 -1.79 20.12 -1.20
N GLU A 178 -2.50 20.89 -0.38
CA GLU A 178 -2.11 21.21 0.99
C GLU A 178 -2.00 19.94 1.86
N ASP A 179 -2.97 19.04 1.76
CA ASP A 179 -2.94 17.78 2.50
C ASP A 179 -1.88 16.81 1.98
N CYS A 180 -1.62 16.78 0.66
CA CYS A 180 -0.48 16.08 0.07
C CYS A 180 0.85 16.53 0.69
N ILE A 181 1.06 17.85 0.81
CA ILE A 181 2.25 18.40 1.46
C ILE A 181 2.32 17.92 2.91
N ARG A 182 1.24 18.09 3.67
CA ARG A 182 1.16 17.72 5.08
C ARG A 182 1.52 16.26 5.32
N VAL A 183 0.95 15.34 4.54
CA VAL A 183 1.14 13.90 4.78
C VAL A 183 2.53 13.43 4.35
N VAL A 184 3.08 14.01 3.28
CA VAL A 184 4.47 13.74 2.90
C VAL A 184 5.42 14.21 4.01
N ASP A 185 5.27 15.45 4.47
CA ASP A 185 6.17 16.03 5.50
C ASP A 185 6.07 15.30 6.85
N ALA A 186 4.90 14.74 7.17
CA ALA A 186 4.67 14.04 8.42
C ALA A 186 5.10 12.56 8.41
N PHE A 187 5.04 11.87 7.27
CA PHE A 187 5.14 10.40 7.24
C PHE A 187 6.11 9.82 6.21
N HIS A 188 6.60 10.58 5.22
CA HIS A 188 7.50 10.03 4.21
C HIS A 188 8.90 9.79 4.79
N ASP A 189 9.37 8.54 4.74
CA ASP A 189 10.74 8.19 5.06
C ASP A 189 11.50 7.78 3.77
N PRO A 190 12.45 8.61 3.30
CA PRO A 190 13.21 8.33 2.07
C PRO A 190 14.33 7.32 2.28
N GLU A 191 14.66 6.96 3.53
CA GLU A 191 15.85 6.15 3.82
C GLU A 191 15.72 4.70 3.30
N PRO A 192 16.84 4.04 2.98
CA PRO A 192 16.85 2.62 2.69
C PRO A 192 16.27 1.81 3.86
N GLY A 193 15.33 0.91 3.56
CA GLY A 193 14.68 0.09 4.59
C GLY A 193 13.47 0.76 5.27
N ALA A 194 13.07 1.98 4.86
CA ALA A 194 11.89 2.69 5.34
C ALA A 194 10.60 1.85 5.33
N MET A 195 9.95 1.69 6.48
CA MET A 195 8.71 0.92 6.61
C MET A 195 7.49 1.65 6.05
N ILE A 196 7.51 2.99 6.03
CA ILE A 196 6.43 3.84 5.51
C ILE A 196 7.00 4.78 4.45
N ARG A 197 6.38 4.80 3.28
CA ARG A 197 6.59 5.85 2.27
C ARG A 197 5.26 6.42 1.83
N VAL A 198 5.31 7.68 1.43
CA VAL A 198 4.15 8.39 0.88
C VAL A 198 4.37 8.68 -0.60
N GLY A 199 3.31 8.53 -1.40
CA GLY A 199 3.22 8.96 -2.80
C GLY A 199 1.96 9.79 -3.04
N LEU A 200 1.92 10.51 -4.16
CA LEU A 200 0.74 11.29 -4.56
C LEU A 200 -0.03 10.54 -5.64
N ALA A 201 -1.36 10.48 -5.53
CA ALA A 201 -2.15 9.67 -6.44
C ALA A 201 -3.49 10.28 -6.86
N PRO A 202 -3.54 11.32 -7.71
CA PRO A 202 -4.82 11.70 -8.30
C PRO A 202 -5.50 10.49 -8.96
N CYS A 203 -6.76 10.21 -8.59
CA CYS A 203 -7.40 8.91 -8.81
C CYS A 203 -7.34 8.48 -10.28
N SER A 204 -7.77 9.36 -11.19
CA SER A 204 -7.67 9.13 -12.62
C SER A 204 -7.74 10.44 -13.39
N PRO A 205 -7.30 10.47 -14.66
CA PRO A 205 -7.43 11.66 -15.53
C PRO A 205 -8.87 12.14 -15.77
N PHE A 206 -9.89 11.35 -15.37
CA PHE A 206 -11.31 11.68 -15.53
C PHE A 206 -12.04 11.93 -14.19
N SER A 207 -11.35 11.83 -13.05
CA SER A 207 -11.91 12.14 -11.72
C SER A 207 -11.25 13.36 -11.05
N VAL A 208 -10.23 13.94 -11.69
CA VAL A 208 -9.60 15.20 -11.30
C VAL A 208 -9.41 16.12 -12.50
N SER A 209 -9.16 17.41 -12.27
CA SER A 209 -8.80 18.33 -13.35
C SER A 209 -7.43 17.99 -13.95
N ARG A 210 -7.21 18.43 -15.19
CA ARG A 210 -5.89 18.38 -15.82
C ARG A 210 -4.85 19.19 -15.03
N ASP A 211 -5.29 20.26 -14.37
CA ASP A 211 -4.39 21.13 -13.62
C ASP A 211 -3.94 20.44 -12.33
N LEU A 212 -4.84 19.77 -11.61
CA LEU A 212 -4.46 18.94 -10.46
C LEU A 212 -3.52 17.79 -10.86
N MET A 213 -3.71 17.14 -12.02
CA MET A 213 -2.75 16.14 -12.52
C MET A 213 -1.35 16.73 -12.71
N ARG A 214 -1.26 17.96 -13.25
CA ARG A 214 0.03 18.65 -13.46
C ARG A 214 0.65 19.06 -12.11
N ASP A 215 -0.15 19.64 -11.23
CA ASP A 215 0.32 20.20 -9.97
C ASP A 215 0.75 19.10 -9.01
N ALA A 216 0.03 17.96 -8.97
CA ALA A 216 0.47 16.78 -8.26
C ALA A 216 1.80 16.22 -8.79
N ALA A 217 2.02 16.25 -10.11
CA ALA A 217 3.29 15.82 -10.69
C ALA A 217 4.45 16.77 -10.36
N LEU A 218 4.21 18.08 -10.34
CA LEU A 218 5.20 19.08 -9.91
C LEU A 218 5.53 18.90 -8.43
N LEU A 219 4.51 18.77 -7.58
CA LEU A 219 4.66 18.58 -6.15
C LEU A 219 5.39 17.27 -5.82
N ALA A 220 5.05 16.17 -6.49
CA ALA A 220 5.73 14.89 -6.28
C ALA A 220 7.23 14.99 -6.58
N ARG A 221 7.60 15.71 -7.64
CA ARG A 221 9.02 15.94 -7.99
C ARG A 221 9.73 16.85 -6.99
N ASP A 222 9.07 17.91 -6.54
CA ASP A 222 9.60 18.83 -5.52
C ASP A 222 9.87 18.11 -4.20
N LYS A 223 8.91 17.27 -3.76
CA LYS A 223 9.02 16.48 -2.53
C LYS A 223 9.86 15.21 -2.66
N GLY A 224 10.28 14.82 -3.87
CA GLY A 224 11.04 13.59 -4.12
C GLY A 224 10.23 12.30 -3.91
N VAL A 225 8.91 12.34 -4.09
CA VAL A 225 8.00 11.20 -3.89
C VAL A 225 7.46 10.64 -5.22
N MET A 226 6.87 9.45 -5.18
CA MET A 226 6.28 8.80 -6.36
C MET A 226 4.92 9.41 -6.72
N LEU A 227 4.56 9.26 -8.00
CA LEU A 227 3.24 9.60 -8.54
C LEU A 227 2.56 8.31 -9.04
N HIS A 228 1.28 8.15 -8.73
CA HIS A 228 0.47 6.98 -9.12
C HIS A 228 -0.91 7.41 -9.62
N THR A 229 -1.56 6.65 -10.51
CA THR A 229 -2.93 6.92 -10.97
C THR A 229 -3.50 5.69 -11.70
N HIS A 230 -4.82 5.59 -11.85
CA HIS A 230 -5.41 4.61 -12.77
C HIS A 230 -5.20 5.05 -14.23
N LEU A 231 -4.87 4.07 -15.09
CA LEU A 231 -4.68 4.29 -16.53
C LEU A 231 -5.09 3.02 -17.31
N ALA A 232 -5.59 3.21 -18.53
CA ALA A 232 -5.96 2.15 -19.47
C ALA A 232 -5.04 2.17 -20.71
#